data_AF-A0A932IS57-F1
#
_entry.id   AF-A0A932IS57-F1
#
_cell.length_a   1.000
_cell.length_b   1.000
_cell.length_c   1.000
_cell.angle_alpha   90.00
_cell.angle_beta   90.00
_cell.angle_gamma   90.00
#
_symmetry.space_group_name_H-M   'P 1'
#
loop_
_entity.id
_entity.type
_entity.pdbx_description
1 polymer ?
#
loop_
_entity_poly.entity_id
_entity_poly.type
_entity_poly.pdbx_seq_one_letter_code
_entity_poly.pdbx_strand_id
1 'polypeptide(L)'
;MKRLVAGVMAALAVLAGSGCGRAVGGAAVPAAPGADAGFFFSGPVPVYGQTVGESDLATLAYLRALRRIDVCALIRPEALAKIGEIRSVGTLFALDECDTEIKLPGRADRRLVTVQLDLTRADRPVSFRAGDAEVYESAPGSCEFLTPLDLSRLPGAMRLRKPDQPFVRIGLIGESDCDVTRKVVGAIAAGIAAAPLPPRDAAAVYPSALAERDPCEVLPAIAGELDHWDIGRSTPYRCDFAVWRDGLPAVMSMRLSLEPKIVEVVTEGTDHRTVDGTDVYLDPTFCSAVVFVGPPMQRRLPGGDFVDVDNVVVRPAVVVDSGGGDCAPVVDVAGSAAKLYQR
;
A
#
# COMPACT_ATOMS: atom_id res chain seq x y z
N MET A 1 -40.09 58.10 -35.23
CA MET A 1 -38.62 57.94 -35.17
C MET A 1 -38.34 56.47 -34.89
N LYS A 2 -38.12 55.67 -35.94
CA LYS A 2 -36.81 55.17 -36.42
C LYS A 2 -36.14 54.15 -35.48
N ARG A 3 -36.10 52.89 -35.99
CA ARG A 3 -35.17 51.74 -35.74
C ARG A 3 -35.52 50.85 -34.54
N LEU A 4 -36.03 49.61 -34.69
CA LEU A 4 -35.48 48.38 -35.30
C LEU A 4 -34.03 48.11 -34.86
N VAL A 5 -33.81 47.11 -34.00
CA VAL A 5 -32.85 46.00 -34.19
C VAL A 5 -33.23 44.85 -33.24
N ALA A 6 -33.48 43.68 -33.83
CA ALA A 6 -33.61 42.38 -33.19
C ALA A 6 -32.23 41.84 -32.78
N GLY A 7 -32.16 40.98 -31.77
CA GLY A 7 -30.92 40.33 -31.38
C GLY A 7 -31.10 39.25 -30.33
N VAL A 8 -31.81 38.17 -30.68
CA VAL A 8 -31.68 36.87 -30.02
C VAL A 8 -30.28 36.35 -30.32
N MET A 9 -29.45 36.16 -29.30
CA MET A 9 -28.29 35.26 -29.36
C MET A 9 -28.00 34.76 -27.94
N ALA A 10 -28.39 33.51 -27.73
CA ALA A 10 -28.01 32.69 -26.60
C ALA A 10 -26.51 32.41 -26.64
N ALA A 11 -25.85 32.48 -25.49
CA ALA A 11 -24.62 31.73 -25.23
C ALA A 11 -24.48 31.55 -23.72
N LEU A 12 -25.03 30.44 -23.21
CA LEU A 12 -24.65 29.86 -21.93
C LEU A 12 -23.15 29.54 -21.96
N ALA A 13 -22.34 30.37 -21.32
CA ALA A 13 -20.97 30.03 -21.00
C ALA A 13 -20.96 29.09 -19.78
N VAL A 14 -21.39 27.84 -19.98
CA VAL A 14 -21.01 26.73 -19.09
C VAL A 14 -19.62 26.28 -19.54
N LEU A 15 -18.60 27.00 -19.08
CA LEU A 15 -17.23 26.51 -19.07
C LEU A 15 -17.12 25.45 -17.98
N ALA A 16 -17.72 24.28 -18.24
CA ALA A 16 -17.29 23.06 -17.59
C ALA A 16 -15.90 22.76 -18.15
N GLY A 17 -14.87 23.11 -17.40
CA GLY A 17 -13.50 22.70 -17.66
C GLY A 17 -13.42 21.18 -17.58
N SER A 18 -13.74 20.51 -18.69
CA SER A 18 -13.32 19.15 -18.95
C SER A 18 -11.80 19.18 -19.14
N GLY A 19 -11.07 19.09 -18.03
CA GLY A 19 -9.66 18.72 -18.08
C GLY A 19 -9.59 17.37 -18.76
N CYS A 20 -8.98 17.31 -19.94
CA CYS A 20 -8.65 16.07 -20.63
C CYS A 20 -7.60 15.32 -19.82
N GLY A 21 -7.99 14.72 -18.70
CA GLY A 21 -7.24 13.65 -18.07
C GLY A 21 -7.33 12.45 -18.99
N ARG A 22 -6.20 11.99 -19.53
CA ARG A 22 -6.12 10.70 -20.22
C ARG A 22 -6.70 9.64 -19.28
N ALA A 23 -7.82 9.03 -19.67
CA ALA A 23 -8.33 7.86 -18.98
C ALA A 23 -7.31 6.73 -19.18
N VAL A 24 -6.54 6.43 -18.13
CA VAL A 24 -5.69 5.24 -18.08
C VAL A 24 -6.62 4.04 -17.88
N GLY A 25 -6.61 3.07 -18.79
CA GLY A 25 -7.36 1.82 -18.58
C GLY A 25 -6.89 1.13 -17.29
N GLY A 26 -7.83 0.70 -16.44
CA GLY A 26 -7.53 0.21 -15.09
C GLY A 26 -7.47 1.31 -14.01
N ALA A 27 -7.95 2.53 -14.31
CA ALA A 27 -7.99 3.64 -13.37
C ALA A 27 -8.78 3.29 -12.09
N ALA A 28 -8.15 3.57 -10.95
CA ALA A 28 -8.79 3.54 -9.65
C ALA A 28 -10.00 4.47 -9.58
N VAL A 29 -11.04 4.05 -8.86
CA VAL A 29 -12.25 4.84 -8.63
C VAL A 29 -12.01 5.75 -7.43
N PRO A 30 -12.23 7.09 -7.56
CA PRO A 30 -12.13 7.99 -6.42
C PRO A 30 -13.05 7.58 -5.28
N ALA A 31 -12.56 7.66 -4.04
CA ALA A 31 -13.38 7.39 -2.87
C ALA A 31 -14.58 8.36 -2.80
N ALA A 32 -15.75 7.87 -2.39
CA ALA A 32 -16.89 8.74 -2.12
C ALA A 32 -16.56 9.69 -0.95
N PRO A 33 -16.86 10.99 -1.04
CA PRO A 33 -16.59 11.92 0.05
C PRO A 33 -17.42 11.53 1.28
N GLY A 34 -16.74 11.32 2.41
CA GLY A 34 -17.36 11.12 3.72
C GLY A 34 -17.42 9.67 4.21
N ALA A 35 -16.31 8.95 4.18
CA ALA A 35 -16.17 7.77 5.03
C ALA A 35 -16.33 8.18 6.51
N ASP A 36 -17.39 7.69 7.17
CA ASP A 36 -17.51 7.85 8.61
C ASP A 36 -16.45 7.00 9.35
N ALA A 37 -16.31 7.21 10.66
CA ALA A 37 -15.34 6.46 11.47
C ALA A 37 -15.56 4.92 11.43
N GLY A 38 -16.77 4.46 11.08
CA GLY A 38 -17.10 3.04 10.95
C GLY A 38 -16.69 2.41 9.62
N PHE A 39 -16.31 3.22 8.62
CA PHE A 39 -15.86 2.75 7.30
C PHE A 39 -14.76 1.68 7.38
N PHE A 40 -13.75 1.89 8.23
CA PHE A 40 -12.57 1.01 8.31
C PHE A 40 -12.91 -0.43 8.71
N PHE A 41 -13.92 -0.62 9.56
CA PHE A 41 -14.35 -1.95 10.02
C PHE A 41 -15.66 -2.43 9.38
N SER A 42 -16.23 -1.66 8.44
CA SER A 42 -17.49 -1.99 7.78
C SER A 42 -17.44 -3.28 6.95
N GLY A 43 -18.56 -4.02 6.95
CA GLY A 43 -18.74 -5.24 6.17
C GLY A 43 -18.11 -6.50 6.77
N PRO A 44 -18.51 -7.70 6.33
CA PRO A 44 -18.00 -8.98 6.83
C PRO A 44 -16.52 -9.14 6.51
N VAL A 45 -15.74 -9.68 7.45
CA VAL A 45 -14.32 -9.99 7.25
C VAL A 45 -14.22 -11.28 6.41
N PRO A 46 -13.56 -11.25 5.24
CA PRO A 46 -13.42 -12.45 4.41
C PRO A 46 -12.59 -13.53 5.11
N VAL A 47 -13.06 -14.77 5.05
CA VAL A 47 -12.34 -15.95 5.58
C VAL A 47 -12.01 -16.97 4.49
N TYR A 48 -12.36 -16.69 3.23
CA TYR A 48 -11.95 -17.48 2.06
C TYR A 48 -12.24 -18.99 2.15
N GLY A 49 -13.39 -19.34 2.72
CA GLY A 49 -13.81 -20.73 2.93
C GLY A 49 -13.09 -21.46 4.06
N GLN A 50 -12.20 -20.78 4.79
CA GLN A 50 -11.46 -21.32 5.92
C GLN A 50 -12.25 -21.17 7.22
N THR A 51 -11.98 -22.07 8.17
CA THR A 51 -12.44 -21.92 9.55
C THR A 51 -11.42 -21.08 10.32
N VAL A 52 -11.85 -19.93 10.84
CA VAL A 52 -10.98 -18.95 11.48
C VAL A 52 -11.46 -18.67 12.91
N GLY A 53 -10.55 -18.72 13.88
CA GLY A 53 -10.87 -18.40 15.27
C GLY A 53 -11.10 -16.90 15.49
N GLU A 54 -11.73 -16.51 16.60
CA GLU A 54 -12.06 -15.10 16.88
C GLU A 54 -10.84 -14.17 16.90
N SER A 55 -9.71 -14.65 17.41
CA SER A 55 -8.46 -13.89 17.47
C SER A 55 -7.94 -13.56 16.07
N ASP A 56 -7.93 -14.55 15.19
CA ASP A 56 -7.45 -14.40 13.83
C ASP A 56 -8.44 -13.57 13.00
N LEU A 57 -9.73 -13.74 13.24
CA LEU A 57 -10.77 -12.90 12.63
C LEU A 57 -10.58 -11.41 13.01
N ALA A 58 -10.20 -11.13 14.26
CA ALA A 58 -9.81 -9.79 14.67
C ALA A 58 -8.57 -9.32 13.90
N THR A 59 -7.49 -10.11 13.85
CA THR A 59 -6.28 -9.76 13.05
C THR A 59 -6.65 -9.41 11.61
N LEU A 60 -7.44 -10.24 10.93
CA LEU A 60 -7.91 -9.98 9.56
C LEU A 60 -8.72 -8.70 9.43
N ALA A 61 -9.57 -8.38 10.42
CA ALA A 61 -10.33 -7.13 10.45
C ALA A 61 -9.40 -5.91 10.49
N TYR A 62 -8.31 -5.98 11.27
CA TYR A 62 -7.32 -4.89 11.36
C TYR A 62 -6.44 -4.81 10.12
N LEU A 63 -5.99 -5.92 9.54
CA LEU A 63 -5.26 -5.91 8.27
C LEU A 63 -6.10 -5.26 7.15
N ARG A 64 -7.40 -5.56 7.11
CA ARG A 64 -8.34 -4.90 6.20
C ARG A 64 -8.51 -3.41 6.51
N ALA A 65 -8.64 -3.04 7.78
CA ALA A 65 -8.73 -1.64 8.18
C ALA A 65 -7.49 -0.84 7.76
N LEU A 66 -6.29 -1.42 7.88
CA LEU A 66 -5.03 -0.82 7.42
C LEU A 66 -5.02 -0.64 5.89
N ARG A 67 -5.44 -1.65 5.11
CA ARG A 67 -5.61 -1.52 3.65
C ARG A 67 -6.58 -0.39 3.27
N ARG A 68 -7.54 -0.06 4.13
CA ARG A 68 -8.52 1.01 3.89
C ARG A 68 -8.04 2.41 4.30
N ILE A 69 -6.81 2.57 4.78
CA ILE A 69 -6.21 3.88 5.07
C ILE A 69 -5.41 4.34 3.86
N ASP A 70 -5.58 5.60 3.47
CA ASP A 70 -4.66 6.27 2.55
C ASP A 70 -3.40 6.68 3.30
N VAL A 71 -2.35 5.88 3.17
CA VAL A 71 -1.06 6.12 3.85
C VAL A 71 -0.40 7.43 3.39
N CYS A 72 -0.60 7.84 2.14
CA CYS A 72 -0.04 9.09 1.64
C CYS A 72 -0.81 10.30 2.14
N ALA A 73 -2.12 10.20 2.33
CA ALA A 73 -2.91 11.29 2.91
C ALA A 73 -2.62 11.52 4.41
N LEU A 74 -1.93 10.58 5.09
CA LEU A 74 -1.37 10.84 6.42
C LEU A 74 -0.26 11.91 6.37
N ILE A 75 0.36 12.09 5.21
CA ILE A 75 1.40 13.08 4.97
C ILE A 75 0.73 14.39 4.54
N ARG A 76 0.45 15.23 5.53
CA ARG A 76 -0.13 16.56 5.29
C ARG A 76 0.90 17.53 4.72
N PRO A 77 0.73 18.06 3.49
CA PRO A 77 1.73 18.91 2.84
C PRO A 77 2.11 20.13 3.68
N GLU A 78 1.15 20.75 4.36
CA GLU A 78 1.36 21.91 5.23
C GLU A 78 2.22 21.60 6.46
N ALA A 79 2.20 20.36 6.93
CA ALA A 79 3.00 19.93 8.08
C ALA A 79 4.46 19.73 7.69
N LEU A 80 4.71 19.12 6.51
CA LEU A 80 6.06 18.88 6.01
C LEU A 80 6.71 20.10 5.35
N ALA A 81 5.93 21.06 4.84
CA ALA A 81 6.47 22.29 4.23
C ALA A 81 7.37 23.10 5.19
N LYS A 82 7.24 22.91 6.50
CA LYS A 82 8.09 23.52 7.54
C LYS A 82 9.48 22.86 7.63
N ILE A 83 9.65 21.67 7.08
CA ILE A 83 10.87 20.87 7.12
C ILE A 83 11.63 21.00 5.80
N GLY A 84 10.91 20.93 4.69
CA GLY A 84 11.46 21.10 3.36
C GLY A 84 10.38 21.11 2.29
N GLU A 85 10.78 21.36 1.06
CA GLU A 85 9.87 21.38 -0.08
C GLU A 85 9.59 19.95 -0.56
N ILE A 86 8.32 19.54 -0.54
CA ILE A 86 7.90 18.25 -1.11
C ILE A 86 8.03 18.33 -2.63
N ARG A 87 8.77 17.38 -3.21
CA ARG A 87 8.96 17.27 -4.65
C ARG A 87 7.99 16.27 -5.26
N SER A 88 7.74 15.16 -4.58
CA SER A 88 6.84 14.13 -5.05
C SER A 88 6.41 13.19 -3.95
N VAL A 89 5.27 12.55 -4.16
CA VAL A 89 4.64 11.58 -3.27
C VAL A 89 4.22 10.37 -4.11
N GLY A 90 4.40 9.16 -3.59
CA GLY A 90 4.07 7.93 -4.30
C GLY A 90 4.35 6.71 -3.44
N THR A 91 4.41 5.54 -4.07
CA THR A 91 4.97 4.32 -3.48
C THR A 91 5.95 3.71 -4.46
N LEU A 92 7.08 3.23 -3.97
CA LEU A 92 8.08 2.51 -4.74
C LEU A 92 8.07 1.01 -4.43
N PHE A 93 7.75 0.63 -3.20
CA PHE A 93 8.00 -0.73 -2.71
C PHE A 93 6.79 -1.45 -2.12
N ALA A 94 5.78 -0.76 -1.58
CA ALA A 94 4.62 -1.41 -0.96
C ALA A 94 3.31 -0.59 -1.04
N LEU A 95 2.16 -1.26 -1.17
CA LEU A 95 0.86 -0.59 -1.32
C LEU A 95 0.32 0.02 -0.01
N ASP A 96 0.89 -0.36 1.14
CA ASP A 96 0.69 0.22 2.48
C ASP A 96 1.81 1.20 2.88
N GLU A 97 2.64 1.62 1.92
CA GLU A 97 3.72 2.59 2.09
C GLU A 97 3.50 3.85 1.25
N CYS A 98 3.97 4.98 1.76
CA CYS A 98 4.09 6.23 1.05
C CYS A 98 5.52 6.79 1.13
N ASP A 99 6.12 7.00 -0.03
CA ASP A 99 7.42 7.62 -0.24
C ASP A 99 7.29 9.08 -0.63
N THR A 100 7.79 9.95 0.23
CA THR A 100 7.82 11.40 0.01
C THR A 100 9.25 11.88 -0.19
N GLU A 101 9.49 12.51 -1.33
CA GLU A 101 10.77 13.14 -1.63
C GLU A 101 10.76 14.59 -1.14
N ILE A 102 11.68 14.91 -0.23
CA ILE A 102 11.78 16.21 0.43
C ILE A 102 13.11 16.86 0.10
N LYS A 103 13.05 18.11 -0.37
CA LYS A 103 14.20 18.98 -0.52
C LYS A 103 14.42 19.81 0.73
N LEU A 104 15.48 19.50 1.48
CA LEU A 104 15.83 20.22 2.70
C LEU A 104 16.51 21.57 2.39
N PRO A 105 16.20 22.66 3.14
CA PRO A 105 16.88 23.93 3.00
C PRO A 105 18.40 23.82 3.22
N GLY A 106 19.18 24.45 2.36
CA GLY A 106 20.65 24.51 2.48
C GLY A 106 21.39 23.20 2.19
N ARG A 107 20.69 22.13 1.80
CA ARG A 107 21.31 20.85 1.39
C ARG A 107 21.24 20.68 -0.11
N ALA A 108 22.15 19.92 -0.71
CA ALA A 108 22.19 19.67 -2.16
C ALA A 108 21.43 18.39 -2.55
N ASP A 109 21.49 17.40 -1.67
CA ASP A 109 20.76 16.15 -1.70
C ASP A 109 19.27 16.32 -1.37
N ARG A 110 18.51 15.29 -1.72
CA ARG A 110 17.09 15.12 -1.40
C ARG A 110 16.98 13.93 -0.46
N ARG A 111 15.96 13.93 0.40
CA ARG A 111 15.68 12.82 1.31
C ARG A 111 14.37 12.15 0.91
N LEU A 112 14.34 10.83 0.94
CA LEU A 112 13.14 10.03 0.75
C LEU A 112 12.64 9.60 2.12
N VAL A 113 11.54 10.19 2.56
CA VAL A 113 10.81 9.76 3.75
C VAL A 113 9.89 8.61 3.36
N THR A 114 9.95 7.50 4.09
CA THR A 114 8.95 6.42 4.00
C THR A 114 7.99 6.52 5.18
N VAL A 115 6.71 6.32 4.90
CA VAL A 115 5.61 6.20 5.86
C VAL A 115 4.86 4.93 5.55
N GLN A 116 4.83 3.96 6.46
CA GLN A 116 4.24 2.65 6.24
C GLN A 116 3.23 2.30 7.33
N LEU A 117 2.18 1.57 6.96
CA LEU A 117 1.19 1.03 7.89
C LEU A 117 1.54 -0.39 8.31
N ASP A 118 1.63 -0.63 9.62
CA ASP A 118 1.99 -1.93 10.18
C ASP A 118 0.97 -2.41 11.23
N LEU A 119 0.81 -3.74 11.33
CA LEU A 119 0.27 -4.39 12.51
C LEU A 119 1.45 -5.00 13.28
N THR A 120 1.91 -4.31 14.32
CA THR A 120 3.15 -4.66 15.01
C THR A 120 3.11 -4.26 16.48
N ARG A 121 4.17 -4.50 17.22
CA ARG A 121 4.28 -4.11 18.63
C ARG A 121 5.43 -3.14 18.84
N ALA A 122 5.22 -2.18 19.74
CA ALA A 122 6.30 -1.33 20.22
C ALA A 122 7.07 -2.06 21.33
N ASP A 123 8.26 -2.57 21.02
CA ASP A 123 9.15 -3.25 21.97
C ASP A 123 10.11 -2.29 22.71
N ARG A 124 9.99 -0.99 22.44
CA ARG A 124 10.82 0.08 23.00
C ARG A 124 10.00 0.98 23.92
N PRO A 125 10.61 1.66 24.89
CA PRO A 125 9.93 2.74 25.60
C PRO A 125 9.61 3.91 24.66
N VAL A 126 8.70 4.78 25.08
CA VAL A 126 8.42 6.05 24.39
C VAL A 126 9.73 6.83 24.24
N SER A 127 10.11 7.12 23.00
CA SER A 127 11.30 7.90 22.64
C SER A 127 11.03 9.40 22.84
N PHE A 128 9.89 9.89 22.36
CA PHE A 128 9.42 11.25 22.57
C PHE A 128 7.90 11.36 22.36
N ARG A 129 7.33 12.54 22.59
CA ARG A 129 5.92 12.85 22.33
C ARG A 129 5.79 13.96 21.29
N ALA A 130 4.83 13.83 20.40
CA ALA A 130 4.45 14.82 19.41
C ALA A 130 3.03 15.31 19.71
N GLY A 131 2.93 16.34 20.56
CA GLY A 131 1.67 16.64 21.24
C GLY A 131 1.31 15.50 22.19
N ASP A 132 0.12 14.94 22.05
CA ASP A 132 -0.34 13.79 22.86
C ASP A 132 0.04 12.43 22.24
N ALA A 133 0.58 12.41 21.02
CA ALA A 133 0.99 11.17 20.36
C ALA A 133 2.31 10.65 20.94
N GLU A 134 2.31 9.40 21.39
CA GLU A 134 3.51 8.70 21.83
C GLU A 134 4.27 8.13 20.63
N VAL A 135 5.57 8.39 20.58
CA VAL A 135 6.44 7.94 19.50
C VAL A 135 7.50 7.00 20.05
N TYR A 136 7.66 5.86 19.40
CA TYR A 136 8.57 4.79 19.78
C TYR A 136 9.66 4.65 18.72
N GLU A 137 10.87 4.22 19.09
CA GLU A 137 11.84 3.77 18.09
C GLU A 137 11.50 2.34 17.66
N SER A 138 11.68 2.02 16.37
CA SER A 138 11.45 0.65 15.87
C SER A 138 12.53 -0.33 16.34
N ALA A 139 13.77 0.14 16.45
CA ALA A 139 14.90 -0.58 17.02
C ALA A 139 15.91 0.42 17.62
N PRO A 140 16.81 -0.03 18.54
CA PRO A 140 17.79 0.87 19.15
C PRO A 140 18.64 1.59 18.11
N GLY A 141 18.53 2.92 18.04
CA GLY A 141 19.34 3.74 17.14
C GLY A 141 18.99 3.59 15.65
N SER A 142 17.82 3.04 15.29
CA SER A 142 17.43 2.86 13.89
C SER A 142 17.13 4.17 13.15
N CYS A 143 16.88 5.26 13.87
CA CYS A 143 16.30 6.49 13.30
C CYS A 143 14.99 6.24 12.53
N GLU A 144 14.28 5.18 12.87
CA GLU A 144 12.96 4.82 12.37
C GLU A 144 12.01 4.70 13.55
N PHE A 145 10.81 5.24 13.41
CA PHE A 145 9.90 5.44 14.52
C PHE A 145 8.52 4.86 14.25
N LEU A 146 7.86 4.41 15.32
CA LEU A 146 6.50 3.89 15.31
C LEU A 146 5.60 4.89 16.04
N THR A 147 4.47 5.25 15.43
CA THR A 147 3.40 6.04 16.04
C THR A 147 2.11 5.21 16.05
N PRO A 148 1.45 4.98 17.20
CA PRO A 148 0.23 4.18 17.26
C PRO A 148 -0.91 4.77 16.42
N LEU A 149 -1.72 3.89 15.82
CA LEU A 149 -3.02 4.24 15.25
C LEU A 149 -4.12 3.70 16.16
N ASP A 150 -4.98 4.58 16.64
CA ASP A 150 -6.07 4.27 17.58
C ASP A 150 -7.28 3.56 16.90
N LEU A 151 -7.04 2.64 15.95
CA LEU A 151 -8.10 1.91 15.25
C LEU A 151 -9.03 1.15 16.19
N SER A 152 -8.51 0.69 17.33
CA SER A 152 -9.29 -0.02 18.35
C SER A 152 -10.42 0.81 18.98
N ARG A 153 -10.39 2.14 18.82
CA ARG A 153 -11.43 3.06 19.31
C ARG A 153 -12.52 3.33 18.28
N LEU A 154 -12.34 2.87 17.04
CA LEU A 154 -13.30 3.11 15.96
C LEU A 154 -14.52 2.18 16.05
N PRO A 155 -15.70 2.63 15.61
CA PRO A 155 -16.90 1.79 15.56
C PRO A 155 -16.66 0.50 14.74
N GLY A 156 -17.11 -0.64 15.28
CA GLY A 156 -16.97 -1.95 14.64
C GLY A 156 -15.60 -2.61 14.83
N ALA A 157 -14.64 -1.94 15.48
CA ALA A 157 -13.35 -2.54 15.78
C ALA A 157 -13.51 -3.76 16.69
N MET A 158 -12.95 -4.88 16.25
CA MET A 158 -12.87 -6.09 17.05
C MET A 158 -11.80 -5.93 18.15
N ARG A 159 -11.90 -6.74 19.20
CA ARG A 159 -10.84 -6.78 20.23
C ARG A 159 -9.62 -7.51 19.68
N LEU A 160 -8.56 -6.76 19.41
CA LEU A 160 -7.27 -7.33 19.02
C LEU A 160 -6.55 -7.93 20.24
N ARG A 161 -5.89 -9.08 20.05
CA ARG A 161 -4.97 -9.61 21.08
C ARG A 161 -3.73 -8.73 21.13
N LYS A 162 -3.36 -8.28 22.34
CA LYS A 162 -2.04 -7.70 22.58
C LYS A 162 -0.96 -8.79 22.44
N PRO A 163 0.27 -8.48 21.98
CA PRO A 163 0.88 -7.14 21.97
C PRO A 163 0.67 -6.34 20.69
N ASP A 164 0.28 -6.97 19.58
CA ASP A 164 0.26 -6.30 18.29
C ASP A 164 -0.86 -5.26 18.21
N GLN A 165 -0.55 -4.13 17.59
CA GLN A 165 -1.41 -2.97 17.39
C GLN A 165 -1.09 -2.31 16.05
N PRO A 166 -2.04 -1.55 15.50
CA PRO A 166 -1.80 -0.69 14.34
C PRO A 166 -0.78 0.41 14.64
N PHE A 167 0.24 0.54 13.79
CA PHE A 167 1.24 1.61 13.85
C PHE A 167 1.45 2.24 12.48
N VAL A 168 1.88 3.49 12.48
CA VAL A 168 2.58 4.13 11.36
C VAL A 168 4.08 4.05 11.65
N ARG A 169 4.82 3.36 10.79
CA ARG A 169 6.27 3.35 10.75
C ARG A 169 6.78 4.48 9.86
N ILE A 170 7.75 5.24 10.34
CA ILE A 170 8.28 6.41 9.63
C ILE A 170 9.80 6.38 9.68
N GLY A 171 10.44 6.49 8.53
CA GLY A 171 11.88 6.43 8.38
C GLY A 171 12.40 7.21 7.18
N LEU A 172 13.69 7.03 6.88
CA LEU A 172 14.31 7.51 5.64
C LEU A 172 14.82 6.33 4.82
N ILE A 173 14.63 6.39 3.52
CA ILE A 173 15.26 5.47 2.57
C ILE A 173 16.69 5.98 2.29
N GLY A 174 17.67 5.10 2.48
CA GLY A 174 19.09 5.40 2.25
C GLY A 174 19.80 5.91 3.51
N GLU A 175 20.55 7.01 3.39
CA GLU A 175 21.34 7.56 4.48
C GLU A 175 20.46 8.06 5.64
N SER A 176 20.71 7.55 6.85
CA SER A 176 19.97 7.91 8.06
C SER A 176 20.29 9.34 8.52
N ASP A 177 19.25 10.09 8.89
CA ASP A 177 19.35 11.41 9.52
C ASP A 177 18.27 11.50 10.62
N CYS A 178 18.64 11.10 11.84
CA CYS A 178 17.74 11.06 12.99
C CYS A 178 17.06 12.41 13.28
N ASP A 179 17.74 13.53 13.04
CA ASP A 179 17.20 14.86 13.34
C ASP A 179 16.09 15.23 12.34
N VAL A 180 16.31 14.91 11.06
CA VAL A 180 15.28 15.06 10.02
C VAL A 180 14.13 14.10 10.29
N THR A 181 14.39 12.82 10.56
CA THR A 181 13.32 11.85 10.81
C THR A 181 12.47 12.25 12.01
N ARG A 182 13.08 12.67 13.14
CA ARG A 182 12.32 13.12 14.32
C ARG A 182 11.40 14.29 14.02
N LYS A 183 11.84 15.27 13.20
CA LYS A 183 10.98 16.40 12.77
C LYS A 183 9.80 15.91 11.94
N VAL A 184 10.05 15.01 11.00
CA VAL A 184 9.01 14.45 10.11
C VAL A 184 8.00 13.64 10.90
N VAL A 185 8.47 12.75 11.78
CA VAL A 185 7.63 11.95 12.67
C VAL A 185 6.79 12.86 13.57
N GLY A 186 7.39 13.90 14.16
CA GLY A 186 6.65 14.85 14.98
C GLY A 186 5.51 15.54 14.21
N ALA A 187 5.73 15.88 12.94
CA ALA A 187 4.73 16.52 12.10
C ALA A 187 3.58 15.56 11.71
N ILE A 188 3.90 14.31 11.38
CA ILE A 188 2.92 13.28 11.00
C ILE A 188 2.13 12.80 12.23
N ALA A 189 2.81 12.47 13.34
CA ALA A 189 2.19 11.99 14.57
C ALA A 189 1.20 13.01 15.16
N ALA A 190 1.56 14.29 15.15
CA ALA A 190 0.64 15.36 15.57
C ALA A 190 -0.59 15.47 14.64
N GLY A 191 -0.47 15.07 13.37
CA GLY A 191 -1.59 15.04 12.43
C GLY A 191 -2.53 13.88 12.63
N ILE A 192 -1.99 12.69 12.85
CA ILE A 192 -2.76 11.48 13.18
C ILE A 192 -3.63 11.71 14.42
N ALA A 193 -3.09 12.37 15.45
CA ALA A 193 -3.84 12.65 16.67
C ALA A 193 -4.92 13.73 16.50
N ALA A 194 -4.78 14.64 15.53
CA ALA A 194 -5.60 15.84 15.40
C ALA A 194 -6.74 15.73 14.36
N ALA A 195 -6.72 14.72 13.50
CA ALA A 195 -7.66 14.58 12.39
C ALA A 195 -8.18 13.13 12.25
N PRO A 196 -9.37 12.93 11.66
CA PRO A 196 -9.82 11.61 11.27
C PRO A 196 -8.83 10.94 10.31
N LEU A 197 -8.73 9.62 10.39
CA LEU A 197 -7.91 8.86 9.45
C LEU A 197 -8.46 8.99 8.03
N PRO A 198 -7.59 9.17 7.03
CA PRO A 198 -8.03 9.32 5.65
C PRO A 198 -8.45 7.95 5.09
N PRO A 199 -9.67 7.82 4.54
CA PRO A 199 -10.04 6.62 3.81
C PRO A 199 -9.14 6.49 2.58
N ARG A 200 -8.82 5.25 2.20
CA ARG A 200 -8.07 4.97 0.98
C ARG A 200 -8.81 5.53 -0.21
N ASP A 201 -8.11 6.35 -0.97
CA ASP A 201 -8.50 6.74 -2.31
C ASP A 201 -7.47 6.15 -3.27
N ALA A 202 -7.81 5.01 -3.89
CA ALA A 202 -6.94 4.37 -4.87
C ALA A 202 -6.57 5.32 -6.02
N ALA A 203 -7.32 6.41 -6.28
CA ALA A 203 -7.02 7.39 -7.31
C ALA A 203 -6.13 8.56 -6.83
N ALA A 204 -5.83 8.68 -5.53
CA ALA A 204 -5.25 9.91 -4.97
C ALA A 204 -3.74 10.06 -5.20
N VAL A 205 -2.93 9.00 -5.08
CA VAL A 205 -1.46 9.13 -5.16
C VAL A 205 -0.79 8.09 -6.05
N TYR A 206 -1.33 6.88 -6.15
CA TYR A 206 -0.85 5.84 -7.06
C TYR A 206 -2.03 4.98 -7.57
N PRO A 207 -2.61 5.27 -8.75
CA PRO A 207 -3.75 4.54 -9.27
C PRO A 207 -3.42 3.07 -9.53
N SER A 208 -3.84 2.21 -8.61
CA SER A 208 -3.71 0.76 -8.72
C SER A 208 -4.94 0.08 -8.13
N ALA A 209 -5.69 -0.63 -8.98
CA ALA A 209 -6.80 -1.47 -8.52
C ALA A 209 -6.32 -2.54 -7.52
N LEU A 210 -5.04 -2.95 -7.60
CA LEU A 210 -4.43 -3.90 -6.67
C LEU A 210 -4.41 -3.39 -5.22
N ALA A 211 -4.38 -2.06 -5.03
CA ALA A 211 -4.39 -1.44 -3.70
C ALA A 211 -5.73 -1.63 -2.96
N GLU A 212 -6.80 -1.97 -3.68
CA GLU A 212 -8.11 -2.28 -3.09
C GLU A 212 -8.33 -3.78 -2.86
N ARG A 213 -7.34 -4.62 -3.20
CA ARG A 213 -7.44 -6.09 -3.10
C ARG A 213 -6.83 -6.61 -1.82
N ASP A 214 -7.35 -7.73 -1.36
CA ASP A 214 -6.76 -8.51 -0.28
C ASP A 214 -5.88 -9.63 -0.87
N PRO A 215 -4.59 -9.73 -0.48
CA PRO A 215 -3.67 -10.76 -1.00
C PRO A 215 -4.18 -12.19 -0.77
N CYS A 216 -5.00 -12.43 0.25
CA CYS A 216 -5.51 -13.76 0.60
C CYS A 216 -6.73 -14.18 -0.23
N GLU A 217 -7.22 -13.36 -1.16
CA GLU A 217 -8.27 -13.77 -2.11
C GLU A 217 -7.84 -14.92 -3.04
N VAL A 218 -6.54 -15.24 -3.09
CA VAL A 218 -6.01 -16.41 -3.83
C VAL A 218 -6.39 -17.74 -3.17
N LEU A 219 -6.63 -17.78 -1.85
CA LEU A 219 -6.78 -19.02 -1.10
C LEU A 219 -7.87 -19.97 -1.64
N PRO A 220 -9.05 -19.49 -2.08
CA PRO A 220 -10.06 -20.36 -2.70
C PRO A 220 -9.62 -20.97 -4.02
N ALA A 221 -8.75 -20.29 -4.79
CA ALA A 221 -8.24 -20.80 -6.07
C ALA A 221 -7.25 -21.96 -5.88
N ILE A 222 -6.63 -22.05 -4.69
CA ILE A 222 -5.66 -23.10 -4.32
C ILE A 222 -6.19 -24.03 -3.23
N ALA A 223 -7.51 -24.01 -2.96
CA ALA A 223 -8.09 -24.71 -1.80
C ALA A 223 -7.85 -26.23 -1.80
N GLY A 224 -7.64 -26.86 -2.96
CA GLY A 224 -7.31 -28.28 -3.06
C GLY A 224 -5.90 -28.63 -2.55
N GLU A 225 -4.99 -27.66 -2.54
CA GLU A 225 -3.59 -27.80 -2.14
C GLU A 225 -3.28 -27.06 -0.83
N LEU A 226 -4.22 -26.27 -0.32
CA LEU A 226 -4.02 -25.47 0.88
C LEU A 226 -3.97 -26.37 2.12
N ASP A 227 -2.85 -26.33 2.85
CA ASP A 227 -2.68 -27.01 4.13
C ASP A 227 -3.12 -26.10 5.28
N HIS A 228 -2.56 -24.89 5.34
CA HIS A 228 -2.85 -23.93 6.41
C HIS A 228 -2.70 -22.47 5.94
N TRP A 229 -3.48 -21.57 6.54
CA TRP A 229 -3.35 -20.12 6.39
C TRP A 229 -2.75 -19.49 7.65
N ASP A 230 -1.52 -18.96 7.53
CA ASP A 230 -0.80 -18.30 8.62
C ASP A 230 -1.19 -16.82 8.72
N ILE A 231 -2.33 -16.59 9.37
CA ILE A 231 -2.89 -15.25 9.62
C ILE A 231 -1.95 -14.42 10.51
N GLY A 232 -1.25 -15.06 11.46
CA GLY A 232 -0.34 -14.38 12.38
C GLY A 232 0.90 -13.81 11.73
N ARG A 233 1.34 -14.37 10.60
CA ARG A 233 2.45 -13.83 9.80
C ARG A 233 2.01 -12.89 8.68
N SER A 234 0.72 -12.86 8.33
CA SER A 234 0.19 -12.02 7.25
C SER A 234 0.27 -10.51 7.59
N THR A 235 0.41 -9.66 6.58
CA THR A 235 0.44 -8.18 6.71
C THR A 235 -0.62 -7.56 5.78
N PRO A 236 -0.83 -6.22 5.75
CA PRO A 236 -1.91 -5.63 4.96
C PRO A 236 -1.89 -6.06 3.48
N TYR A 237 -0.73 -6.17 2.84
CA TYR A 237 -0.62 -6.62 1.45
C TYR A 237 0.18 -7.93 1.28
N ARG A 238 0.24 -8.75 2.35
CA ARG A 238 0.89 -10.07 2.34
C ARG A 238 0.01 -11.15 2.92
N CYS A 239 -0.13 -12.26 2.20
CA CYS A 239 -0.74 -13.49 2.66
C CYS A 239 0.33 -14.57 2.86
N ASP A 240 0.52 -15.04 4.09
CA ASP A 240 1.39 -16.18 4.38
C ASP A 240 0.53 -17.43 4.57
N PHE A 241 0.86 -18.52 3.87
CA PHE A 241 0.12 -19.78 3.91
C PHE A 241 1.06 -20.95 3.63
N ALA A 242 0.55 -22.17 3.70
CA ALA A 242 1.29 -23.36 3.39
C ALA A 242 0.46 -24.27 2.49
N VAL A 243 1.12 -24.89 1.52
CA VAL A 243 0.49 -25.82 0.58
C VAL A 243 1.12 -27.20 0.68
N TRP A 244 0.32 -28.22 0.43
CA TRP A 244 0.76 -29.59 0.23
C TRP A 244 0.57 -29.94 -1.25
N ARG A 245 1.45 -30.79 -1.79
CA ARG A 245 1.37 -31.25 -3.19
C ARG A 245 1.58 -32.73 -3.28
N ASP A 246 0.74 -33.39 -4.07
CA ASP A 246 0.90 -34.79 -4.42
C ASP A 246 2.30 -35.05 -4.99
N GLY A 247 3.02 -35.99 -4.39
CA GLY A 247 4.38 -36.35 -4.80
C GLY A 247 5.50 -35.54 -4.14
N LEU A 248 5.20 -34.51 -3.35
CA LEU A 248 6.18 -33.84 -2.49
C LEU A 248 6.06 -34.32 -1.03
N PRO A 249 7.18 -34.64 -0.36
CA PRO A 249 7.15 -35.23 0.97
C PRO A 249 6.86 -34.24 2.10
N ALA A 250 6.81 -32.93 1.83
CA ALA A 250 6.69 -31.89 2.84
C ALA A 250 5.73 -30.77 2.41
N VAL A 251 5.04 -30.19 3.41
CA VAL A 251 4.28 -28.96 3.28
C VAL A 251 5.24 -27.80 3.00
N MET A 252 4.90 -26.97 2.02
CA MET A 252 5.70 -25.83 1.59
C MET A 252 5.07 -24.53 2.09
N SER A 253 5.81 -23.76 2.89
CA SER A 253 5.41 -22.40 3.23
C SER A 253 5.54 -21.49 2.01
N MET A 254 4.52 -20.66 1.81
CA MET A 254 4.46 -19.69 0.74
C MET A 254 4.06 -18.33 1.29
N ARG A 255 4.50 -17.31 0.58
CA ARG A 255 4.13 -15.92 0.80
C ARG A 255 3.64 -15.36 -0.52
N LEU A 256 2.45 -14.80 -0.53
CA LEU A 256 1.95 -13.98 -1.63
C LEU A 256 1.90 -12.53 -1.19
N SER A 257 2.59 -11.64 -1.91
CA SER A 257 2.53 -10.19 -1.72
C SER A 257 1.90 -9.49 -2.91
N LEU A 258 1.15 -8.43 -2.64
CA LEU A 258 0.67 -7.48 -3.64
C LEU A 258 1.49 -6.20 -3.51
N GLU A 259 2.42 -5.97 -4.42
CA GLU A 259 3.40 -4.88 -4.27
C GLU A 259 3.85 -4.29 -5.62
N PRO A 260 4.25 -3.00 -5.64
CA PRO A 260 4.92 -2.43 -6.79
C PRO A 260 6.29 -3.07 -7.03
N LYS A 261 6.66 -3.23 -8.30
CA LYS A 261 8.00 -3.69 -8.70
C LYS A 261 8.56 -2.84 -9.84
N ILE A 262 9.87 -2.59 -9.78
CA ILE A 262 10.62 -2.00 -10.88
C ILE A 262 10.77 -3.06 -11.97
N VAL A 263 10.27 -2.77 -13.17
CA VAL A 263 10.20 -3.72 -14.27
C VAL A 263 11.58 -4.24 -14.65
N GLU A 264 12.54 -3.35 -14.89
CA GLU A 264 13.91 -3.71 -15.30
C GLU A 264 14.56 -4.68 -14.32
N VAL A 265 14.51 -4.36 -13.01
CA VAL A 265 15.06 -5.21 -11.93
C VAL A 265 14.45 -6.62 -11.91
N VAL A 266 13.16 -6.74 -12.22
CA VAL A 266 12.48 -8.04 -12.26
C VAL A 266 12.76 -8.78 -13.56
N THR A 267 12.82 -8.11 -14.69
CA THR A 267 12.94 -8.76 -16.00
C THR A 267 14.37 -9.15 -16.35
N GLU A 268 15.36 -8.44 -15.81
CA GLU A 268 16.77 -8.71 -16.07
C GLU A 268 17.26 -9.91 -15.24
N GLY A 269 17.72 -10.96 -15.94
CA GLY A 269 18.36 -12.11 -15.29
C GLY A 269 17.41 -13.12 -14.66
N THR A 270 16.09 -12.96 -14.78
CA THR A 270 15.09 -13.96 -14.35
C THR A 270 14.69 -14.90 -15.48
N ASP A 271 14.28 -16.12 -15.11
CA ASP A 271 13.67 -17.06 -16.04
C ASP A 271 12.25 -16.58 -16.41
N HIS A 272 12.02 -16.31 -17.69
CA HIS A 272 10.69 -15.97 -18.19
C HIS A 272 9.91 -17.23 -18.57
N ARG A 273 8.69 -17.35 -18.05
CA ARG A 273 7.75 -18.44 -18.35
C ARG A 273 6.40 -17.86 -18.71
N THR A 274 5.66 -18.55 -19.57
CA THR A 274 4.25 -18.23 -19.84
C THR A 274 3.38 -19.35 -19.29
N VAL A 275 2.50 -19.03 -18.35
CA VAL A 275 1.56 -19.96 -17.71
C VAL A 275 0.15 -19.49 -18.03
N ASP A 276 -0.59 -20.27 -18.82
CA ASP A 276 -1.96 -19.94 -19.25
C ASP A 276 -2.13 -18.50 -19.77
N GLY A 277 -1.16 -18.05 -20.58
CA GLY A 277 -1.15 -16.70 -21.17
C GLY A 277 -0.69 -15.59 -20.22
N THR A 278 -0.22 -15.93 -19.02
CA THR A 278 0.37 -14.99 -18.06
C THR A 278 1.88 -15.08 -18.09
N ASP A 279 2.55 -13.94 -18.22
CA ASP A 279 4.01 -13.85 -18.10
C ASP A 279 4.42 -13.89 -16.63
N VAL A 280 5.23 -14.91 -16.29
CA VAL A 280 5.78 -15.14 -14.95
C VAL A 280 7.30 -15.00 -15.04
N TYR A 281 7.86 -14.12 -14.22
CA TYR A 281 9.30 -13.91 -14.08
C TYR A 281 9.77 -14.62 -12.82
N LEU A 282 10.60 -15.65 -12.97
CA LEU A 282 11.04 -16.51 -11.88
C LEU A 282 12.51 -16.25 -11.55
N ASP A 283 12.79 -15.93 -10.28
CA ASP A 283 14.11 -16.08 -9.69
C ASP A 283 14.27 -17.51 -9.14
N PRO A 284 15.07 -18.37 -9.79
CA PRO A 284 15.25 -19.76 -9.35
C PRO A 284 16.10 -19.89 -8.08
N THR A 285 16.85 -18.86 -7.69
CA THR A 285 17.71 -18.88 -6.49
C THR A 285 16.86 -18.82 -5.23
N PHE A 286 15.85 -17.95 -5.22
CA PHE A 286 14.97 -17.74 -4.08
C PHE A 286 13.61 -18.43 -4.23
N CYS A 287 13.34 -19.03 -5.40
CA CYS A 287 12.00 -19.45 -5.82
C CYS A 287 10.97 -18.33 -5.60
N SER A 288 11.22 -17.20 -6.27
CA SER A 288 10.36 -16.02 -6.26
C SER A 288 9.78 -15.82 -7.65
N ALA A 289 8.45 -15.88 -7.77
CA ALA A 289 7.76 -15.59 -9.03
C ALA A 289 7.08 -14.22 -8.95
N VAL A 290 7.30 -13.41 -9.98
CA VAL A 290 6.68 -12.10 -10.13
C VAL A 290 5.80 -12.07 -11.37
N VAL A 291 4.58 -11.54 -11.21
CA VAL A 291 3.67 -11.28 -12.32
C VAL A 291 3.18 -9.84 -12.24
N PHE A 292 3.36 -9.08 -13.32
CA PHE A 292 2.79 -7.74 -13.41
C PHE A 292 1.31 -7.79 -13.79
N VAL A 293 0.45 -7.18 -12.97
CA VAL A 293 -1.02 -7.28 -13.09
C VAL A 293 -1.72 -5.97 -13.44
N GLY A 294 -0.96 -4.91 -13.68
CA GLY A 294 -1.54 -3.62 -14.05
C GLY A 294 -0.61 -2.73 -14.88
N PRO A 295 -1.09 -1.52 -15.25
CA PRO A 295 -0.32 -0.53 -15.98
C PRO A 295 0.82 0.04 -15.12
N PRO A 296 1.79 0.74 -15.74
CA PRO A 296 2.79 1.50 -14.99
C PRO A 296 2.17 2.46 -13.97
N MET A 297 2.72 2.47 -12.77
CA MET A 297 2.39 3.38 -11.69
C MET A 297 3.18 4.68 -11.89
N GLN A 298 2.57 5.81 -11.55
CA GLN A 298 3.20 7.13 -11.66
C GLN A 298 3.12 7.85 -10.32
N ARG A 299 4.25 8.42 -9.89
CA ARG A 299 4.32 9.29 -8.71
C ARG A 299 3.62 10.61 -9.01
N ARG A 300 3.14 11.30 -7.97
CA ARG A 300 2.50 12.61 -8.10
C ARG A 300 3.34 13.73 -7.52
N LEU A 301 3.23 14.90 -8.13
CA LEU A 301 3.64 16.18 -7.58
C LEU A 301 2.61 16.63 -6.54
N PRO A 302 2.97 17.50 -5.57
CA PRO A 302 2.02 18.06 -4.61
C PRO A 302 0.80 18.76 -5.23
N GLY A 303 0.88 19.19 -6.50
CA GLY A 303 -0.23 19.80 -7.24
C GLY A 303 -1.17 18.81 -7.96
N GLY A 304 -0.92 17.50 -7.86
CA GLY A 304 -1.76 16.45 -8.47
C GLY A 304 -1.30 15.98 -9.86
N ASP A 305 -0.39 16.70 -10.50
CA ASP A 305 0.29 16.27 -11.73
C ASP A 305 1.19 15.05 -11.49
N PHE A 306 1.54 14.33 -12.55
CA PHE A 306 2.47 13.20 -12.47
C PHE A 306 3.92 13.65 -12.60
N VAL A 307 4.82 12.93 -11.91
CA VAL A 307 6.26 13.10 -12.06
C VAL A 307 6.67 12.47 -13.39
N ASP A 308 7.36 13.23 -14.22
CA ASP A 308 8.07 12.67 -15.37
C ASP A 308 9.33 11.97 -14.86
N VAL A 309 9.34 10.64 -14.93
CA VAL A 309 10.49 9.82 -14.55
C VAL A 309 10.99 9.13 -15.81
N ASP A 310 12.04 9.72 -16.40
CA ASP A 310 12.78 9.08 -17.48
C ASP A 310 13.34 7.74 -16.98
N ASN A 311 13.02 6.66 -17.69
CA ASN A 311 13.67 5.34 -17.62
C ASN A 311 13.39 4.44 -16.41
N VAL A 312 12.56 4.80 -15.42
CA VAL A 312 12.16 3.87 -14.35
C VAL A 312 10.68 3.52 -14.45
N VAL A 313 10.38 2.29 -14.86
CA VAL A 313 9.02 1.78 -14.94
C VAL A 313 8.71 0.95 -13.70
N VAL A 314 7.77 1.42 -12.89
CA VAL A 314 7.21 0.68 -11.75
C VAL A 314 5.83 0.17 -12.13
N ARG A 315 5.51 -1.09 -11.85
CA ARG A 315 4.19 -1.69 -12.12
C ARG A 315 3.67 -2.45 -10.90
N PRO A 316 2.35 -2.52 -10.68
CA PRO A 316 1.79 -3.34 -9.62
C PRO A 316 1.96 -4.81 -9.99
N ALA A 317 2.38 -5.61 -9.02
CA ALA A 317 2.72 -7.00 -9.22
C ALA A 317 2.16 -7.89 -8.11
N VAL A 318 1.95 -9.14 -8.48
CA VAL A 318 1.81 -10.27 -7.56
C VAL A 318 3.20 -10.89 -7.43
N VAL A 319 3.64 -11.10 -6.19
CA VAL A 319 4.90 -11.78 -5.89
C VAL A 319 4.59 -13.00 -5.05
N VAL A 320 5.12 -14.16 -5.44
CA VAL A 320 4.98 -15.40 -4.69
C VAL A 320 6.36 -15.94 -4.36
N ASP A 321 6.64 -16.18 -3.08
CA ASP A 321 7.92 -16.67 -2.58
C ASP A 321 7.74 -17.96 -1.76
N SER A 322 8.63 -18.94 -1.94
CA SER A 322 8.74 -20.10 -1.03
C SER A 322 10.05 -20.15 -0.22
N GLY A 323 11.00 -19.24 -0.48
CA GLY A 323 12.29 -19.22 0.21
C GLY A 323 13.27 -20.31 -0.27
N GLY A 324 13.07 -20.82 -1.48
CA GLY A 324 13.90 -21.85 -2.13
C GLY A 324 13.18 -23.19 -2.34
N GLY A 325 13.93 -24.19 -2.83
CA GLY A 325 13.44 -25.55 -3.05
C GLY A 325 12.90 -25.77 -4.47
N ASP A 326 11.78 -26.50 -4.58
CA ASP A 326 11.07 -26.67 -5.84
C ASP A 326 10.24 -25.42 -6.16
N CYS A 327 10.56 -24.73 -7.26
CA CYS A 327 9.86 -23.50 -7.64
C CYS A 327 8.57 -23.74 -8.44
N ALA A 328 8.22 -24.98 -8.81
CA ALA A 328 7.02 -25.25 -9.61
C ALA A 328 5.71 -24.81 -8.90
N PRO A 329 5.50 -25.10 -7.60
CA PRO A 329 4.33 -24.62 -6.88
C PRO A 329 4.22 -23.09 -6.83
N VAL A 330 5.35 -22.39 -6.73
CA VAL A 330 5.39 -20.92 -6.72
C VAL A 330 4.89 -20.33 -8.05
N VAL A 331 5.33 -20.91 -9.17
CA VAL A 331 4.91 -20.48 -10.51
C VAL A 331 3.40 -20.70 -10.72
N ASP A 332 2.86 -21.83 -10.29
CA ASP A 332 1.44 -22.16 -10.43
C ASP A 332 0.54 -21.24 -9.60
N VAL A 333 0.94 -20.96 -8.36
CA VAL A 333 0.22 -20.02 -7.49
C VAL A 333 0.29 -18.60 -8.06
N ALA A 334 1.44 -18.17 -8.56
CA ALA A 334 1.59 -16.85 -9.19
C ALA A 334 0.69 -16.70 -10.43
N GLY A 335 0.63 -17.72 -11.30
CA GLY A 335 -0.28 -17.74 -12.45
C GLY A 335 -1.75 -17.70 -12.07
N SER A 336 -2.14 -18.45 -11.02
CA SER A 336 -3.51 -18.45 -10.50
C SER A 336 -3.91 -17.08 -9.91
N ALA A 337 -3.02 -16.49 -9.13
CA ALA A 337 -3.23 -15.17 -8.53
C ALA A 337 -3.29 -14.06 -9.59
N ALA A 338 -2.46 -14.13 -10.62
CA ALA A 338 -2.47 -13.14 -11.69
C ALA A 338 -3.84 -13.05 -12.39
N LYS A 339 -4.46 -14.19 -12.72
CA LYS A 339 -5.80 -14.24 -13.33
C LYS A 339 -6.88 -13.62 -12.45
N LEU A 340 -6.71 -13.68 -11.13
CA LEU A 340 -7.61 -13.09 -10.16
C LEU A 340 -7.44 -11.56 -10.11
N TYR A 341 -6.20 -11.07 -10.10
CA TYR A 341 -5.88 -9.67 -9.85
C TYR A 341 -5.70 -8.80 -11.11
N GLN A 342 -5.67 -9.40 -12.31
CA GLN A 342 -5.70 -8.68 -13.59
C GLN A 342 -7.10 -8.22 -14.00
N ARG A 343 -8.14 -8.60 -13.26
CA ARG A 343 -9.55 -8.25 -13.52
C ARG A 343 -9.97 -7.00 -12.78
#